data_AF-A0A7W1LXI4-F1
#
_entry.id   AF-A0A7W1LXI4-F1
#
_cell.length_a   1.000
_cell.length_b   1.000
_cell.length_c   1.000
_cell.angle_alpha   90.00
_cell.angle_beta   90.00
_cell.angle_gamma   90.00
#
_symmetry.space_group_name_H-M   'P 1'
#
loop_
_entity.id
_entity.type
_entity.pdbx_description
1 polymer ?
#
loop_
_entity_poly.entity_id
_entity_poly.type
_entity_poly.pdbx_seq_one_letter_code
_entity_poly.pdbx_strand_id
1 'polypeptide(L)' 'MLVIPAIDLRQGLCVRLTQGRRADAKIYSADPVEVACAFEAQGARMLHVVN' A
#
# COMPACT_ATOMS: atom_id res chain seq x y z
N MET A 1 -17.03 -12.00 5.27
CA MET A 1 -15.57 -11.87 5.49
C MET A 1 -15.13 -10.57 4.84
N LEU A 2 -14.38 -9.71 5.55
CA LEU A 2 -13.90 -8.43 5.02
C LEU A 2 -12.47 -8.59 4.49
N VAL A 3 -12.22 -8.23 3.24
CA VAL A 3 -10.88 -8.18 2.65
C VAL A 3 -10.37 -6.75 2.75
N ILE A 4 -9.20 -6.56 3.33
CA ILE A 4 -8.63 -5.24 3.62
C ILE A 4 -7.28 -5.13 2.91
N PRO A 5 -7.21 -4.48 1.73
CA PRO A 5 -5.95 -4.20 1.06
C PRO A 5 -5.05 -3.32 1.93
N ALA A 6 -3.74 -3.55 1.86
CA ALA A 6 -2.74 -2.81 2.61
C ALA A 6 -1.85 -1.97 1.68
N ILE A 7 -1.52 -0.75 2.12
CA ILE A 7 -0.58 0.16 1.47
C ILE A 7 0.48 0.53 2.52
N ASP A 8 1.73 0.11 2.29
CA ASP A 8 2.86 0.58 3.09
C ASP A 8 3.48 1.81 2.42
N LEU A 9 3.64 2.88 3.19
CA LEU A 9 4.17 4.15 2.73
C LEU A 9 5.59 4.35 3.25
N ARG A 10 6.44 4.93 2.41
CA ARG A 10 7.74 5.45 2.82
C ARG A 10 8.13 6.61 1.92
N GLN A 11 8.38 7.78 2.53
CA GLN A 11 8.76 9.00 1.80
C GLN A 11 7.77 9.36 0.67
N GLY A 12 6.47 9.16 0.89
CA GLY A 12 5.43 9.42 -0.10
C GLY A 12 5.26 8.35 -1.17
N LEU A 13 6.03 7.26 -1.14
CA LEU A 13 5.97 6.15 -2.10
C LEU A 13 5.26 4.94 -1.50
N CYS A 14 4.54 4.18 -2.32
CA CYS A 14 4.06 2.85 -1.98
C CYS A 14 5.22 1.87 -2.06
N VAL A 15 5.57 1.28 -0.92
CA VAL A 15 6.66 0.31 -0.80
C VAL A 15 6.14 -1.03 -0.32
N ARG A 16 7.00 -2.04 -0.37
CA ARG A 16 6.82 -3.28 0.39
C ARG A 16 8.15 -3.69 0.99
N LEU A 17 8.12 -4.05 2.26
CA LEU A 17 9.30 -4.54 2.97
C LEU A 17 9.34 -6.06 2.93
N THR A 18 10.47 -6.62 2.55
CA THR A 18 10.69 -8.07 2.67
C THR A 18 10.95 -8.40 4.13
N GLN A 19 10.03 -9.13 4.76
CA GLN A 19 10.09 -9.48 6.19
C GLN A 19 10.28 -8.26 7.12
N GLY A 20 9.72 -7.10 6.76
CA GLY A 20 9.85 -5.86 7.55
C GLY A 20 11.23 -5.19 7.49
N ARG A 21 12.18 -5.71 6.69
CA ARG A 21 13.51 -5.12 6.55
C ARG A 21 13.46 -3.88 5.65
N ARG A 22 13.83 -2.73 6.22
CA ARG A 22 13.88 -1.42 5.54
C ARG A 22 14.93 -1.32 4.43
N ALA A 23 16.00 -2.11 4.53
CA ALA A 23 17.04 -2.17 3.50
C ALA A 23 16.52 -2.75 2.19
N ASP A 24 15.53 -3.65 2.27
CA ASP A 24 14.99 -4.41 1.14
C ASP A 24 13.64 -3.84 0.68
N ALA A 25 13.45 -2.53 0.80
CA ALA A 25 12.21 -1.87 0.40
C ALA A 25 12.11 -1.82 -1.13
N LYS A 26 11.10 -2.48 -1.68
CA LYS A 26 10.78 -2.37 -3.11
C LYS A 26 9.71 -1.31 -3.30
N ILE A 27 9.95 -0.37 -4.21
CA ILE A 27 8.94 0.63 -4.63
C ILE A 27 7.99 -0.04 -5.61
N TYR A 28 6.69 0.09 -5.36
CA TYR A 28 5.61 -0.44 -6.20
C TYR A 28 4.88 0.65 -6.96
N SER A 29 4.67 1.81 -6.34
CA SER A 29 4.07 2.99 -6.98
C SER A 29 4.63 4.26 -6.36
N ALA A 30 4.67 5.34 -7.15
CA ALA A 30 5.01 6.67 -6.69
C ALA A 30 3.79 7.48 -6.22
N ASP A 31 2.57 7.02 -6.51
CA ASP A 31 1.33 7.69 -6.14
C ASP A 31 0.46 6.78 -5.24
N PRO A 32 0.43 7.03 -3.92
CA PRO A 32 -0.44 6.33 -2.99
C PRO A 32 -1.93 6.54 -3.24
N VAL A 33 -2.32 7.70 -3.77
CA VAL A 33 -3.72 8.03 -4.03
C VAL A 33 -4.24 7.20 -5.20
N GLU A 34 -3.44 7.07 -6.27
CA GLU A 34 -3.79 6.21 -7.40
C GLU A 34 -4.01 4.75 -6.96
N VAL A 35 -3.13 4.21 -6.11
CA VAL A 35 -3.28 2.85 -5.57
C VAL A 35 -4.52 2.70 -4.69
N ALA A 36 -4.82 3.69 -3.85
CA ALA A 36 -6.03 3.69 -3.02
C ALA A 36 -7.31 3.71 -3.87
N CYS A 37 -7.37 4.59 -4.89
CA CYS A 37 -8.48 4.66 -5.84
C CYS A 37 -8.65 3.35 -6.62
N ALA A 38 -7.54 2.70 -7.02
CA ALA A 38 -7.60 1.41 -7.71
C ALA A 38 -8.19 0.30 -6.81
N PHE A 39 -7.88 0.29 -5.52
CA PHE A 39 -8.51 -0.65 -4.58
C PHE A 39 -9.99 -0.36 -4.36
N GLU A 40 -10.36 0.91 -4.22
CA GLU A 40 -11.77 1.32 -4.12
C GLU A 40 -12.56 0.88 -5.37
N ALA A 41 -12.01 1.11 -6.57
CA ALA A 41 -12.62 0.69 -7.83
C ALA A 41 -12.81 -0.84 -7.95
N GLN A 42 -11.97 -1.62 -7.26
CA GLN A 42 -12.10 -3.08 -7.15
C GLN A 42 -13.06 -3.52 -6.04
N GLY A 43 -13.71 -2.59 -5.35
CA GLY A 43 -14.72 -2.86 -4.34
C GLY A 43 -14.20 -2.89 -2.90
N ALA A 44 -12.96 -2.46 -2.65
CA ALA A 44 -12.46 -2.32 -1.29
C ALA A 44 -13.33 -1.31 -0.52
N ARG A 45 -13.73 -1.67 0.71
CA ARG A 45 -14.52 -0.82 1.61
C ARG A 45 -13.68 -0.18 2.70
N MET A 46 -12.45 -0.67 2.89
CA MET A 46 -11.52 -0.22 3.91
C MET A 46 -10.10 -0.50 3.42
N LEU A 47 -9.18 0.39 3.72
CA LEU A 47 -7.75 0.25 3.45
C LEU A 47 -6.98 0.22 4.78
N HIS A 48 -5.96 -0.62 4.86
CA HIS A 48 -4.97 -0.59 5.93
C HIS A 48 -3.74 0.16 5.45
N VAL A 49 -3.40 1.28 6.08
CA VAL A 49 -2.27 2.12 5.67
C VAL A 49 -1.22 2.16 6.77
N VAL A 50 0.03 1.92 6.41
CA VAL A 50 1.20 1.91 7.32
C VAL A 50 2.21 2.96 6.84
N ASN A 51 2.84 3.71 7.75
CA ASN A 51 3.81 4.78 7.45
C ASN A 51 5.07 4.66 8.32
#